data_AF-A0A2A4LFM7-F1
#
_entry.id   AF-A0A2A4LFM7-F1
#
_cell.length_a   1.000
_cell.length_b   1.000
_cell.length_c   1.000
_cell.angle_alpha   90.00
_cell.angle_beta   90.00
_cell.angle_gamma   90.00
#
_symmetry.space_group_name_H-M   'P 1'
#
loop_
_entity.id
_entity.type
_entity.pdbx_description
1 polymer ?
#
loop_
_entity_poly.entity_id
_entity_poly.type
_entity_poly.pdbx_seq_one_letter_code
_entity_poly.pdbx_strand_id
1 'polypeptide(L)'
;MRQEVVASWTQMRSASANLNANRAQIRAAKLALSGVIEERNVGQRTQLEVLQAQSSVLQAQELHVQSRTSLVGARYRLAAAIGRLNSQTLRLRVAHYAPQEHTKAVEDLWFGLRTPSGQ
;
A
#
# COMPACT_ATOMS: atom_id res chain seq x y z
N MET A 1 16.11 -11.47 9.25
CA MET A 1 16.19 -11.00 7.84
C MET A 1 15.58 -11.99 6.84
N ARG A 2 16.12 -13.22 6.62
CA ARG A 2 15.54 -14.17 5.64
C ARG A 2 14.05 -14.50 5.90
N GLN A 3 13.68 -14.75 7.16
CA GLN A 3 12.29 -15.04 7.54
C GLN A 3 11.34 -13.88 7.23
N GLU A 4 11.78 -12.64 7.43
CA GLU A 4 11.01 -11.43 7.17
C GLU A 4 10.81 -11.15 5.67
N VAL A 5 11.83 -11.42 4.86
CA VAL A 5 11.73 -11.38 3.38
C VAL A 5 10.74 -12.43 2.88
N VAL A 6 10.80 -13.65 3.40
CA VAL A 6 9.86 -14.72 3.02
C VAL A 6 8.43 -14.36 3.43
N ALA A 7 8.22 -13.86 4.65
CA ALA A 7 6.91 -13.45 5.15
C ALA A 7 6.31 -12.27 4.37
N SER A 8 7.11 -11.26 4.04
CA SER A 8 6.64 -10.12 3.22
C SER A 8 6.33 -10.53 1.77
N TRP A 9 7.09 -11.48 1.22
CA TRP A 9 6.81 -12.03 -0.11
C TRP A 9 5.52 -12.85 -0.14
N THR A 10 5.29 -13.73 0.85
CA THR A 10 4.03 -14.49 0.93
C THR A 10 2.84 -13.54 1.12
N GLN A 11 2.98 -12.50 1.95
CA GLN A 11 1.94 -11.48 2.13
C GLN A 11 1.62 -10.74 0.82
N MET A 12 2.63 -10.35 0.05
CA MET A 12 2.44 -9.71 -1.26
C MET A 12 1.72 -10.65 -2.24
N ARG A 13 2.12 -11.92 -2.26
CA ARG A 13 1.50 -12.93 -3.13
C ARG A 13 0.03 -13.14 -2.77
N SER A 14 -0.31 -13.24 -1.48
CA SER A 14 -1.68 -13.34 -1.00
C SER A 14 -2.50 -12.10 -1.34
N ALA A 15 -1.95 -10.90 -1.14
CA ALA A 15 -2.62 -9.65 -1.52
C ALA A 15 -2.90 -9.57 -3.02
N SER A 16 -1.99 -10.09 -3.86
CA SER A 16 -2.19 -10.16 -5.32
C SER A 16 -3.29 -11.15 -5.70
N ALA A 17 -3.37 -12.30 -5.03
CA ALA A 17 -4.45 -13.26 -5.24
C ALA A 17 -5.80 -12.67 -4.84
N ASN A 18 -5.87 -11.98 -3.69
CA ASN A 18 -7.08 -11.30 -3.22
C ASN A 18 -7.55 -10.21 -4.19
N LEU A 19 -6.63 -9.43 -4.76
CA LEU A 19 -6.98 -8.44 -5.79
C LEU A 19 -7.65 -9.09 -7.01
N ASN A 20 -7.09 -10.21 -7.49
CA ASN A 20 -7.65 -10.94 -8.62
C ASN A 20 -9.02 -11.54 -8.30
N ALA A 21 -9.20 -12.06 -7.08
CA ALA A 21 -10.49 -12.56 -6.59
C ALA A 21 -11.53 -11.44 -6.54
N ASN A 22 -11.21 -10.28 -5.97
CA ASN A 22 -12.14 -9.14 -5.90
C ASN A 22 -12.50 -8.60 -7.29
N ARG A 23 -11.56 -8.65 -8.25
CA ARG A 23 -11.86 -8.32 -9.66
C ARG A 23 -12.85 -9.33 -10.27
N ALA A 24 -12.77 -10.60 -9.92
CA ALA A 24 -13.76 -11.60 -10.34
C ALA A 24 -15.12 -11.36 -9.66
N GLN A 25 -15.13 -10.99 -8.38
CA GLN A 25 -16.34 -10.64 -7.64
C GLN A 25 -17.09 -9.46 -8.26
N ILE A 26 -16.38 -8.43 -8.76
CA ILE A 26 -17.02 -7.34 -9.52
C ILE A 26 -17.74 -7.88 -10.77
N ARG A 27 -17.12 -8.80 -11.51
CA ARG A 27 -17.75 -9.39 -12.72
C ARG A 27 -19.00 -10.19 -12.35
N ALA A 28 -18.91 -11.00 -11.30
CA ALA A 28 -20.04 -11.78 -10.80
C ALA A 28 -21.19 -10.88 -10.33
N ALA A 29 -20.90 -9.84 -9.54
CA ALA A 29 -21.91 -8.89 -9.05
C ALA A 29 -22.59 -8.14 -10.22
N LYS A 30 -21.83 -7.76 -11.25
CA LYS A 30 -22.40 -7.14 -12.46
C LYS A 30 -23.32 -8.09 -13.23
N LEU A 31 -22.92 -9.36 -13.36
CA LEU A 31 -23.77 -10.37 -13.99
C LEU A 31 -25.06 -10.58 -13.21
N ALA A 32 -24.98 -10.68 -11.88
CA ALA A 32 -26.15 -10.79 -11.01
C ALA A 32 -27.08 -9.57 -11.13
N LEU A 33 -26.52 -8.36 -11.18
CA LEU A 33 -27.29 -7.14 -11.42
C LEU A 33 -28.03 -7.19 -12.75
N SER A 34 -27.37 -7.60 -13.83
CA SER A 34 -28.03 -7.78 -15.13
C SER A 34 -29.19 -8.78 -15.03
N GLY A 35 -29.00 -9.92 -14.35
CA GLY A 35 -30.08 -10.89 -14.13
C GLY A 35 -31.29 -10.28 -13.39
N VAL A 36 -31.05 -9.56 -12.30
CA VAL A 36 -32.12 -8.91 -11.52
C VAL A 36 -32.83 -7.82 -12.33
N ILE A 37 -32.11 -7.09 -13.18
CA ILE A 37 -32.72 -6.10 -14.09
C ILE A 37 -33.66 -6.78 -15.08
N GLU A 38 -33.23 -7.87 -15.71
CA GLU A 38 -34.07 -8.62 -16.65
C GLU A 38 -35.30 -9.21 -15.96
N GLU A 39 -35.13 -9.84 -14.79
CA GLU A 39 -36.24 -10.36 -13.99
C GLU A 39 -37.21 -9.25 -13.54
N ARG A 40 -36.70 -8.04 -13.23
CA ARG A 40 -37.54 -6.88 -12.93
C ARG A 40 -38.34 -6.45 -14.15
N ASN A 41 -37.73 -6.41 -15.34
CA ASN A 41 -38.40 -5.97 -16.58
C ASN A 41 -39.60 -6.87 -16.92
N VAL A 42 -39.56 -8.14 -16.55
CA VAL A 42 -40.68 -9.09 -16.70
C VAL A 42 -41.58 -9.18 -15.47
N GLY A 43 -41.36 -8.34 -14.46
CA GLY A 43 -42.19 -8.24 -13.24
C GLY A 43 -41.96 -9.33 -12.19
N GLN A 44 -40.89 -10.13 -12.30
CA GLN A 44 -40.54 -11.19 -11.32
C GLN A 44 -39.73 -10.66 -10.13
N ARG A 45 -39.16 -9.46 -10.25
CA ARG A 45 -38.38 -8.78 -9.20
C ARG A 45 -38.85 -7.35 -9.00
N THR A 46 -38.52 -6.78 -7.85
CA THR A 46 -38.87 -5.41 -7.46
C THR A 46 -37.75 -4.41 -7.77
N GLN A 47 -38.09 -3.13 -7.81
CA GLN A 47 -37.09 -2.05 -7.90
C GLN A 47 -36.10 -2.06 -6.72
N LEU A 48 -36.55 -2.46 -5.52
CA LEU A 48 -35.70 -2.57 -4.34
C LEU A 48 -34.60 -3.63 -4.53
N GLU A 49 -34.91 -4.76 -5.18
CA GLU A 49 -33.93 -5.81 -5.46
C GLU A 49 -32.88 -5.35 -6.48
N VAL A 50 -33.27 -4.54 -7.47
CA VAL A 50 -32.32 -3.90 -8.38
C VAL A 50 -31.35 -2.99 -7.60
N LEU A 51 -31.86 -2.17 -6.68
CA LEU A 51 -31.04 -1.30 -5.83
C LEU A 51 -30.10 -2.11 -4.94
N GLN A 52 -30.57 -3.23 -4.37
CA GLN A 52 -29.74 -4.13 -3.58
C GLN A 52 -28.61 -4.78 -4.42
N ALA A 53 -28.92 -5.18 -5.66
CA ALA A 53 -27.92 -5.71 -6.58
C ALA A 53 -26.89 -4.64 -6.98
N GLN A 54 -27.33 -3.40 -7.20
CA GLN A 54 -26.43 -2.26 -7.45
C GLN A 54 -25.51 -1.98 -6.25
N SER A 55 -26.06 -2.00 -5.03
CA SER A 55 -25.28 -1.90 -3.79
C SER A 55 -24.23 -3.00 -3.68
N SER A 56 -24.57 -4.23 -4.08
CA SER A 56 -23.64 -5.36 -4.10
C SER A 56 -22.48 -5.15 -5.10
N VAL A 57 -22.74 -4.54 -6.26
CA VAL A 57 -21.69 -4.13 -7.22
C VAL A 57 -20.78 -3.08 -6.60
N LEU A 58 -21.34 -2.08 -5.92
CA LEU A 58 -20.57 -1.02 -5.26
C LEU A 58 -19.68 -1.59 -4.15
N GLN A 59 -20.20 -2.48 -3.32
CA GLN A 59 -19.42 -3.16 -2.27
C GLN A 59 -18.26 -3.98 -2.87
N ALA A 60 -18.49 -4.70 -3.97
CA ALA A 60 -17.43 -5.43 -4.66
C ALA A 60 -16.34 -4.49 -5.22
N GLN A 61 -16.72 -3.30 -5.70
CA GLN A 61 -15.78 -2.29 -6.15
C GLN A 61 -14.95 -1.71 -4.99
N GLU A 62 -15.57 -1.47 -3.85
CA GLU A 62 -14.89 -1.03 -2.63
C GLU A 62 -13.82 -2.04 -2.20
N LEU A 63 -14.20 -3.33 -2.10
CA LEU A 63 -13.27 -4.41 -1.78
C LEU A 63 -12.11 -4.50 -2.77
N HIS A 64 -12.36 -4.28 -4.06
CA HIS A 64 -11.30 -4.21 -5.06
C HIS A 64 -10.35 -3.04 -4.82
N VAL A 65 -10.85 -1.85 -4.50
CA VAL A 65 -10.00 -0.69 -4.15
C VAL A 65 -9.17 -0.98 -2.90
N GLN A 66 -9.78 -1.53 -1.85
CA GLN A 66 -9.09 -1.92 -0.62
C GLN A 66 -7.96 -2.93 -0.93
N SER A 67 -8.24 -3.98 -1.72
CA SER A 67 -7.24 -4.98 -2.10
C SER A 67 -6.09 -4.42 -2.93
N ARG A 68 -6.34 -3.41 -3.79
CA ARG A 68 -5.28 -2.70 -4.52
C ARG A 68 -4.37 -1.98 -3.53
N THR A 69 -4.93 -1.26 -2.58
CA THR A 69 -4.15 -0.55 -1.54
C THR A 69 -3.37 -1.54 -0.68
N SER A 70 -3.97 -2.68 -0.31
CA SER A 70 -3.27 -3.74 0.43
C SER A 70 -2.08 -4.32 -0.34
N LEU A 71 -2.22 -4.54 -1.66
CA LEU A 71 -1.12 -5.02 -2.50
C LEU A 71 0.01 -3.98 -2.61
N VAL A 72 -0.34 -2.70 -2.77
CA VAL A 72 0.64 -1.61 -2.78
C VAL A 72 1.41 -1.57 -1.46
N GLY A 73 0.72 -1.64 -0.32
CA GLY A 73 1.35 -1.71 1.00
C GLY A 73 2.25 -2.94 1.17
N ALA A 74 1.81 -4.12 0.70
CA ALA A 74 2.61 -5.35 0.76
C ALA A 74 3.87 -5.28 -0.11
N ARG A 75 3.79 -4.64 -1.29
CA ARG A 75 4.95 -4.40 -2.16
C ARG A 75 5.99 -3.51 -1.50
N TYR A 76 5.56 -2.43 -0.82
CA TYR A 76 6.48 -1.57 -0.08
C TYR A 76 7.11 -2.28 1.12
N ARG A 77 6.36 -3.11 1.85
CA ARG A 77 6.93 -3.95 2.92
C ARG A 77 7.98 -4.93 2.40
N LEU A 78 7.75 -5.56 1.25
CA LEU A 78 8.75 -6.43 0.63
C LEU A 78 10.00 -5.63 0.21
N ALA A 79 9.82 -4.45 -0.38
CA ALA A 79 10.93 -3.56 -0.73
C ALA A 79 11.75 -3.14 0.51
N ALA A 80 11.10 -2.92 1.65
CA ALA A 80 11.75 -2.69 2.93
C ALA A 80 12.55 -3.89 3.43
N ALA A 81 11.92 -5.07 3.45
CA ALA A 81 12.53 -6.29 3.98
C ALA A 81 13.78 -6.73 3.20
N ILE A 82 13.84 -6.48 1.89
CA ILE A 82 15.02 -6.77 1.06
C ILE A 82 16.11 -5.69 1.13
N GLY A 83 15.97 -4.69 2.00
CA GLY A 83 16.92 -3.58 2.13
C GLY A 83 16.89 -2.59 0.97
N ARG A 84 15.82 -2.59 0.15
CA ARG A 84 15.63 -1.69 -1.00
C ARG A 84 14.66 -0.54 -0.73
N LEU A 85 14.41 -0.19 0.53
CA LEU A 85 13.72 1.07 0.87
C LEU A 85 14.71 2.24 0.78
N ASN A 86 15.28 2.48 -0.39
CA ASN A 86 16.05 3.69 -0.67
C ASN A 86 15.31 4.56 -1.70
N SER A 87 15.45 5.88 -1.57
CA SER A 87 14.81 6.88 -2.45
C SER A 87 15.15 6.68 -3.93
N GLN A 88 16.29 6.07 -4.23
CA GLN A 88 16.78 5.77 -5.57
C GLN A 88 15.99 4.65 -6.26
N THR A 89 15.53 3.64 -5.52
CA THR A 89 14.82 2.47 -6.09
C THR A 89 13.32 2.72 -6.28
N LEU A 90 12.72 3.62 -5.48
CA LEU A 90 11.28 3.91 -5.54
C LEU A 90 10.87 4.99 -6.56
N ARG A 91 11.83 5.69 -7.21
CA ARG A 91 11.59 6.81 -8.18
C ARG A 91 10.48 7.79 -7.74
N LEU A 92 10.31 7.98 -6.43
CA LEU A 92 9.38 8.96 -5.89
C LEU A 92 9.94 10.36 -6.15
N ARG A 93 9.13 11.29 -6.65
CA ARG A 93 9.49 12.72 -6.77
C ARG A 93 9.53 13.35 -5.38
N VAL A 94 10.48 12.96 -4.54
CA VAL A 94 10.75 13.58 -3.24
C VAL A 94 12.25 13.84 -3.17
N ALA A 95 12.61 15.02 -2.66
CA ALA A 95 13.99 15.49 -2.57
C ALA A 95 14.89 14.42 -1.93
N HIS A 96 16.02 14.14 -2.59
CA HIS A 96 17.05 13.27 -2.05
C HIS A 96 17.59 13.87 -0.75
N TYR A 97 17.32 13.22 0.39
CA TYR A 97 18.09 13.49 1.60
C TYR A 97 19.40 12.71 1.49
N ALA A 98 20.47 13.41 1.14
CA ALA A 98 21.84 12.91 1.23
C ALA A 98 22.32 13.18 2.67
N PRO A 99 22.55 12.15 3.52
CA PRO A 99 23.10 12.33 4.86
C PRO A 99 24.63 12.41 4.82
N GLN A 100 25.18 13.11 3.83
CA GLN A 100 26.60 13.36 3.70
C GLN A 100 26.78 14.87 3.70
N GLU A 101 27.57 15.34 4.65
CA GLU A 101 27.86 16.74 4.99
C GLU A 101 26.88 17.37 5.99
N HIS A 102 27.09 17.08 7.29
CA HIS A 102 27.70 18.04 8.21
C HIS A 102 28.05 17.34 9.53
N THR A 103 29.24 16.74 9.58
CA THR A 103 29.95 16.47 10.84
C THR A 103 31.35 17.04 10.68
N LYS A 104 31.43 18.37 10.71
CA LYS A 104 32.69 19.13 10.88
C LYS A 104 32.53 20.12 12.04
N ALA A 105 32.24 19.54 13.20
CA ALA A 105 32.40 20.10 14.53
C ALA A 105 32.30 18.83 15.38
N VAL A 106 33.36 18.25 15.91
CA VAL A 106 34.39 18.86 16.74
C VAL A 106 35.59 17.91 16.70
N GLU A 107 36.61 18.26 15.93
CA GLU A 107 37.96 17.71 16.10
C GLU A 107 38.91 18.85 15.81
N ASP A 108 39.07 19.73 16.79
CA ASP A 108 40.42 20.14 17.16
C ASP A 108 40.46 20.63 18.61
N LEU A 109 41.46 20.11 19.34
CA LEU A 109 41.95 20.53 20.65
C LEU A 109 41.26 19.93 21.90
N TRP A 110 41.46 18.62 22.07
CA TRP A 110 41.83 18.11 23.40
C TRP A 110 43.23 18.60 23.74
N PHE A 111 43.39 19.46 24.75
CA PHE A 111 44.44 19.36 25.77
C PHE A 111 44.13 20.35 26.89
N GLY A 112 44.12 19.85 28.12
CA GLY A 112 43.84 20.64 29.31
C GLY A 112 44.90 21.71 29.61
N LEU A 113 44.53 22.52 30.61
CA LEU A 113 45.35 23.49 31.37
C LEU A 113 45.62 24.83 30.68
N ARG A 114 44.70 25.78 30.91
CA ARG A 114 45.02 27.19 31.25
C ARG A 114 43.77 27.92 31.78
N THR A 115 43.67 28.00 33.09
CA THR A 115 43.36 29.26 33.78
C THR A 115 44.68 29.68 34.47
N PRO A 116 45.00 30.95 34.81
CA PRO A 116 44.31 32.24 34.65
C PRO A 116 45.24 33.41 34.21
N SER A 117 44.70 34.66 34.27
CA SER A 117 45.35 35.98 34.44
C SER A 117 45.87 36.81 33.24
N GLY A 118 45.39 38.06 33.17
CA GLY A 118 46.26 39.23 33.23
C GLY A 118 46.43 40.14 31.99
N GLN A 119 45.38 40.83 31.55
CA GLN A 119 45.24 42.32 31.49
C GLN A 119 43.88 42.68 30.89
#